data_AF-A0A3A8MV83-F1
#
_entry.id   AF-A0A3A8MV83-F1
#
_cell.length_a   1.000
_cell.length_b   1.000
_cell.length_c   1.000
_cell.angle_alpha   90.00
_cell.angle_beta   90.00
_cell.angle_gamma   90.00
#
_symmetry.space_group_name_H-M   'P 1'
#
loop_
_entity.id
_entity.type
_entity.pdbx_description
1 polymer ?
#
loop_
_entity_poly.entity_id
_entity_poly.type
_entity_poly.pdbx_seq_one_letter_code
_entity_poly.pdbx_strand_id
1 'polypeptide(L)'
;MSVDLDRLMRQYRECARHVWNTYFQPLEDGWHEFVNVEHALFHGLVLVQAGMENVRPDASGLMEGIRMRPCFPPGGHLEIFHVKTPTEGDRAVEWQQGRLKPGETDLRFQGFFDWANHDDPQDYRFVRARVLATQQPELEGCDVLLEFQTVTFERV
;
A
#
# COMPACT_ATOMS: atom_id res chain seq x y z
N MET A 1 4.19 -11.20 22.87
CA MET A 1 2.88 -10.71 22.37
C MET A 1 3.07 -10.43 20.90
N SER A 2 2.26 -11.00 20.00
CA SER A 2 2.32 -10.64 18.58
C SER A 2 1.85 -9.19 18.44
N VAL A 3 2.65 -8.36 17.77
CA VAL A 3 2.21 -7.01 17.44
C VAL A 3 1.04 -7.11 16.45
N ASP A 4 -0.07 -6.46 16.76
CA ASP A 4 -1.22 -6.34 15.88
C ASP A 4 -0.93 -5.27 14.81
N LEU A 5 -0.37 -5.72 13.67
CA LEU A 5 0.03 -4.84 12.59
C LEU A 5 -1.18 -4.23 11.85
N ASP A 6 -2.30 -4.97 11.76
CA ASP A 6 -3.55 -4.46 11.17
C ASP A 6 -4.05 -3.21 11.91
N ARG A 7 -4.00 -3.24 13.24
CA ARG A 7 -4.36 -2.09 14.06
C ARG A 7 -3.43 -0.90 13.82
N LEU A 8 -2.11 -1.12 13.76
CA LEU A 8 -1.13 -0.05 13.53
C LEU A 8 -1.31 0.58 12.14
N MET A 9 -1.49 -0.26 11.11
CA MET A 9 -1.73 0.21 9.74
C MET A 9 -3.02 1.01 9.63
N ARG A 10 -4.09 0.59 10.31
CA ARG A 10 -5.35 1.36 10.37
C ARG A 10 -5.17 2.72 11.06
N GLN A 11 -4.45 2.75 12.18
CA GLN A 11 -4.17 3.99 12.93
C GLN A 11 -3.34 4.96 12.10
N TYR A 12 -2.27 4.46 11.47
CA TYR A 12 -1.45 5.24 10.54
C TYR A 12 -2.29 5.79 9.39
N ARG A 13 -3.10 4.95 8.72
CA ARG A 13 -3.98 5.37 7.61
C ARG A 13 -4.90 6.52 8.01
N GLU A 14 -5.62 6.39 9.12
CA GLU A 14 -6.53 7.44 9.57
C GLU A 14 -5.80 8.71 10.02
N CYS A 15 -4.63 8.57 10.65
CA CYS A 15 -3.83 9.71 11.08
C CYS A 15 -3.29 10.50 9.88
N ALA A 16 -2.66 9.81 8.92
CA ALA A 16 -2.14 10.42 7.70
C ALA A 16 -3.27 11.08 6.91
N ARG A 17 -4.41 10.40 6.74
CA ARG A 17 -5.60 10.94 6.07
C ARG A 17 -6.10 12.23 6.72
N HIS A 18 -6.22 12.23 8.04
CA HIS A 18 -6.67 13.40 8.78
C HIS A 18 -5.68 14.57 8.67
N VAL A 19 -4.38 14.28 8.81
CA VAL A 19 -3.33 15.32 8.72
C VAL A 19 -3.31 15.94 7.33
N TRP A 20 -3.34 15.13 6.28
CA TRP A 20 -3.42 15.59 4.89
C TRP A 20 -4.64 16.49 4.66
N ASN A 21 -5.84 15.94 4.86
CA ASN A 21 -7.10 16.62 4.55
C ASN A 21 -7.33 17.91 5.35
N THR A 22 -6.72 18.03 6.54
CA THR A 22 -6.95 19.17 7.42
C THR A 22 -5.90 20.27 7.23
N TYR A 23 -4.63 19.90 7.04
CA TYR A 23 -3.52 20.85 7.15
C TYR A 23 -2.73 21.03 5.86
N PHE A 24 -2.63 20.00 5.01
CA PHE A 24 -1.76 20.04 3.83
C PHE A 24 -2.55 20.22 2.53
N GLN A 25 -3.70 19.58 2.38
CA GLN A 25 -4.56 19.69 1.19
C GLN A 25 -4.92 21.15 0.82
N PRO A 26 -5.16 22.08 1.77
CA PRO A 26 -5.42 23.48 1.43
C PRO A 26 -4.20 24.30 0.98
N LEU A 27 -2.99 23.74 1.06
CA LEU A 27 -1.75 24.43 0.71
C LEU A 27 -1.41 24.23 -0.76
N GLU A 28 -0.92 25.28 -1.43
CA GLU A 28 -0.59 25.26 -2.86
C GLU A 28 0.47 24.21 -3.26
N ASP A 29 1.36 23.83 -2.34
CA ASP A 29 2.37 22.77 -2.53
C ASP A 29 2.34 21.76 -1.36
N GLY A 30 1.15 21.50 -0.82
CA GLY A 30 0.98 20.67 0.37
C GLY A 30 1.54 19.25 0.21
N TRP A 31 1.49 18.69 -0.99
CA TRP A 31 1.99 17.34 -1.28
C TRP A 31 3.50 17.22 -1.05
N HIS A 32 4.28 18.24 -1.42
CA HIS A 32 5.74 18.22 -1.29
C HIS A 32 6.15 18.24 0.18
N GLU A 33 5.45 19.01 1.00
CA GLU A 33 5.71 19.09 2.44
C GLU A 33 5.18 17.85 3.18
N PHE A 34 4.05 17.30 2.72
CA PHE A 34 3.41 16.17 3.39
C PHE A 34 4.21 14.87 3.27
N VAL A 35 4.97 14.64 2.20
CA VAL A 35 5.72 13.37 2.01
C VAL A 35 6.65 13.06 3.20
N ASN A 36 7.31 14.06 3.76
CA ASN A 36 8.19 13.89 4.92
C ASN A 36 7.40 13.59 6.19
N VAL A 37 6.22 14.21 6.33
CA VAL A 37 5.30 13.98 7.45
C VAL A 37 4.72 12.57 7.36
N GLU A 38 4.27 12.13 6.19
CA GLU A 38 3.75 10.79 5.96
C GLU A 38 4.80 9.72 6.32
N HIS A 39 6.05 9.90 5.86
CA HIS A 39 7.16 9.02 6.25
C HIS A 39 7.38 8.97 7.76
N ALA A 40 7.37 10.12 8.44
CA ALA A 40 7.54 10.18 9.89
C ALA A 40 6.38 9.52 10.64
N LEU A 41 5.14 9.71 10.17
CA LEU A 41 3.94 9.07 10.71
C LEU A 41 4.04 7.54 10.57
N PHE A 42 4.39 7.04 9.38
CA PHE A 42 4.56 5.61 9.16
C PHE A 42 5.65 5.01 10.04
N HIS A 43 6.81 5.67 10.12
CA HIS A 43 7.91 5.22 10.97
C HIS A 43 7.49 5.17 12.46
N GLY A 44 6.89 6.23 12.99
CA GLY A 44 6.53 6.33 14.41
C GLY A 44 5.35 5.45 14.82
N LEU A 45 4.30 5.41 13.99
CA LEU A 45 3.04 4.71 14.29
C LEU A 45 3.07 3.23 13.91
N VAL A 46 3.85 2.85 12.89
CA VAL A 46 3.94 1.46 12.43
C VAL A 46 5.29 0.85 12.80
N LEU A 47 6.39 1.36 12.24
CA LEU A 47 7.69 0.65 12.32
C LEU A 47 8.23 0.55 13.75
N VAL A 48 8.26 1.65 14.49
CA VAL A 48 8.71 1.66 15.90
C VAL A 48 7.81 0.81 16.77
N GLN A 49 6.49 0.92 16.62
CA GLN A 49 5.52 0.14 17.40
C GLN A 49 5.59 -1.36 17.08
N ALA A 50 6.01 -1.72 15.87
CA ALA A 50 6.21 -3.10 15.45
C ALA A 50 7.61 -3.66 15.73
N GLY A 51 8.54 -2.87 16.29
CA GLY A 51 9.94 -3.26 16.48
C GLY A 51 10.65 -3.54 15.15
N MET A 52 10.37 -2.69 14.16
CA MET A 52 10.85 -2.73 12.78
C MET A 52 11.56 -1.42 12.40
N GLU A 53 12.11 -0.69 13.38
CA GLU A 53 12.74 0.62 13.20
C GLU A 53 13.97 0.62 12.28
N ASN A 54 14.54 -0.55 11.99
CA ASN A 54 15.65 -0.71 11.06
C ASN A 54 15.19 -1.11 9.64
N VAL A 55 13.92 -1.46 9.47
CA VAL A 55 13.37 -1.78 8.15
C VAL A 55 13.26 -0.49 7.34
N ARG A 56 13.68 -0.55 6.07
CA ARG A 56 13.64 0.56 5.13
C ARG A 56 12.95 0.12 3.85
N PRO A 57 12.21 1.02 3.18
CA PRO A 57 11.75 0.74 1.84
C PRO A 57 12.93 0.62 0.88
N ASP A 58 12.77 -0.17 -0.18
CA ASP A 58 13.70 -0.15 -1.31
C ASP A 58 13.55 1.13 -2.16
N ALA A 59 14.31 1.24 -3.25
CA ALA A 59 14.26 2.39 -4.17
C ALA A 59 12.88 2.59 -4.82
N SER A 60 12.01 1.57 -4.83
CA SER A 60 10.66 1.63 -5.35
C SER A 60 9.60 1.89 -4.27
N GLY A 61 9.99 2.03 -3.01
CA GLY A 61 9.08 2.18 -1.87
C GLY A 61 8.62 0.85 -1.26
N LEU A 62 9.15 -0.30 -1.73
CA LEU A 62 8.71 -1.60 -1.28
C LEU A 62 9.18 -1.90 0.14
N MET A 63 8.24 -2.24 1.03
CA MET A 63 8.51 -2.63 2.41
C MET A 63 8.57 -4.15 2.52
N GLU A 64 9.74 -4.74 2.27
CA GLU A 64 9.93 -6.20 2.33
C GLU A 64 9.54 -6.81 3.68
N GLY A 65 9.74 -6.09 4.78
CA GLY A 65 9.38 -6.56 6.13
C GLY A 65 7.88 -6.67 6.41
N ILE A 66 7.01 -6.19 5.50
CA ILE A 66 5.55 -6.19 5.68
C ILE A 66 4.92 -6.99 4.53
N ARG A 67 4.41 -8.18 4.86
CA ARG A 67 3.61 -8.97 3.93
C ARG A 67 2.13 -8.65 4.08
N MET A 68 1.44 -8.61 2.96
CA MET A 68 -0.01 -8.47 2.87
C MET A 68 -0.67 -9.82 2.57
N ARG A 69 -1.77 -10.10 3.27
CA ARG A 69 -2.59 -11.30 3.09
C ARG A 69 -3.97 -10.89 2.58
N PRO A 70 -4.34 -11.25 1.35
CA PRO A 70 -5.69 -10.99 0.85
C PRO A 70 -6.73 -11.84 1.59
N CYS A 71 -7.84 -11.20 1.96
CA CYS A 71 -9.02 -11.82 2.56
C CYS A 71 -10.07 -12.06 1.48
N PHE A 72 -10.13 -13.27 0.95
CA PHE A 72 -11.04 -13.61 -0.14
C PHE A 72 -12.49 -13.77 0.34
N PRO A 73 -13.48 -13.19 -0.37
CA PRO A 73 -14.88 -13.46 -0.08
C PRO A 73 -15.24 -14.92 -0.44
N PRO A 74 -16.33 -15.47 0.12
CA PRO A 74 -16.77 -16.83 -0.17
C PRO A 74 -16.98 -17.15 -1.68
N GLY A 75 -17.20 -16.11 -2.50
CA GLY A 75 -17.43 -16.20 -3.95
C GLY A 75 -16.18 -16.32 -4.85
N GLY A 76 -14.97 -16.36 -4.28
CA GLY A 76 -13.82 -16.95 -4.98
C GLY A 76 -12.89 -16.04 -5.80
N HIS A 77 -12.89 -14.72 -5.60
CA HIS A 77 -11.80 -13.83 -6.06
C HIS A 77 -11.90 -12.43 -5.42
N LEU A 78 -10.83 -11.64 -5.54
CA LEU A 78 -10.80 -10.21 -5.26
C LEU A 78 -10.63 -9.45 -6.58
N GLU A 79 -11.40 -8.39 -6.76
CA GLU A 79 -11.17 -7.42 -7.82
C GLU A 79 -9.94 -6.58 -7.44
N ILE A 80 -8.99 -6.47 -8.38
CA ILE A 80 -7.75 -5.73 -8.20
C ILE A 80 -7.51 -4.81 -9.38
N PHE A 81 -6.71 -3.78 -9.18
CA PHE A 81 -6.02 -3.11 -10.29
C PHE A 81 -4.57 -3.57 -10.30
N HIS A 82 -3.99 -3.79 -11.46
CA HIS A 82 -2.60 -4.17 -11.58
C HIS A 82 -1.92 -3.40 -12.70
N VAL A 83 -0.62 -3.18 -12.53
CA VAL A 83 0.23 -2.53 -13.53
C VAL A 83 1.58 -3.22 -13.52
N LYS A 84 2.18 -3.40 -14.70
CA LYS A 84 3.55 -3.89 -14.78
C LYS A 84 4.48 -2.83 -14.23
N THR A 85 5.45 -3.25 -13.42
CA THR A 85 6.51 -2.34 -12.98
C THR A 85 7.23 -1.81 -14.23
N PRO A 86 7.24 -0.50 -14.47
CA PRO A 86 7.79 0.06 -15.70
C PRO A 86 9.28 -0.25 -15.79
N THR A 87 9.71 -0.79 -16.93
CA THR A 87 11.12 -0.96 -17.26
C THR A 87 11.67 0.35 -17.82
N GLU A 88 12.97 0.63 -17.68
CA GLU A 88 13.59 1.81 -18.30
C GLU A 88 13.27 1.86 -19.81
N GLY A 89 12.52 2.88 -20.22
CA GLY A 89 12.10 3.10 -21.61
C GLY A 89 10.62 2.86 -21.91
N ASP A 90 9.85 2.31 -20.97
CA ASP A 90 8.40 2.13 -21.16
C ASP A 90 7.65 3.47 -21.06
N ARG A 91 6.74 3.72 -22.00
CA ARG A 91 5.73 4.79 -21.88
C ARG A 91 4.80 4.47 -20.71
N ALA A 92 4.17 5.50 -20.15
CA ALA A 92 3.21 5.40 -19.05
C ALA A 92 2.32 4.16 -19.17
N VAL A 93 2.40 3.27 -18.18
CA VAL A 93 1.66 2.01 -18.16
C VAL A 93 0.30 2.28 -17.52
N GLU A 94 -0.78 1.97 -18.24
CA GLU A 94 -2.14 2.12 -17.72
C GLU A 94 -2.48 1.00 -16.73
N TRP A 95 -3.15 1.36 -15.64
CA TRP A 95 -3.67 0.39 -14.68
C TRP A 95 -4.77 -0.45 -15.31
N GLN A 96 -4.67 -1.76 -15.17
CA GLN A 96 -5.64 -2.72 -15.71
C GLN A 96 -6.47 -3.31 -14.58
N GLN A 97 -7.77 -3.47 -14.81
CA GLN A 97 -8.64 -4.21 -13.89
C GLN A 97 -8.41 -5.70 -14.09
N GLY A 98 -8.24 -6.42 -12.98
CA GLY A 98 -8.01 -7.85 -12.96
C GLY A 98 -8.65 -8.52 -11.75
N ARG A 99 -8.40 -9.82 -11.62
CA ARG A 99 -8.90 -10.65 -10.52
C ARG A 99 -7.77 -11.42 -9.88
N LEU A 100 -7.67 -11.31 -8.57
CA LEU A 100 -6.83 -12.16 -7.74
C LEU A 100 -7.66 -13.34 -7.24
N LYS A 101 -7.19 -14.56 -7.50
CA LYS A 101 -7.83 -15.80 -7.05
C LYS A 101 -7.22 -16.26 -5.72
N PRO A 102 -7.98 -17.00 -4.89
CA PRO A 102 -7.42 -17.68 -3.74
C PRO A 102 -6.26 -18.58 -4.15
N GLY A 103 -5.16 -18.49 -3.43
CA GLY A 103 -3.95 -19.25 -3.70
C GLY A 103 -2.77 -18.72 -2.90
N GLU A 104 -1.64 -19.41 -3.00
CA GLU A 104 -0.38 -18.90 -2.45
C GLU A 104 0.03 -17.64 -3.22
N THR A 105 0.10 -16.51 -2.50
CA THR A 105 0.53 -15.22 -3.04
C THR A 105 1.43 -14.54 -2.01
N ASP A 106 2.60 -14.08 -2.44
CA ASP A 106 3.48 -13.24 -1.64
C ASP A 106 3.33 -11.79 -2.11
N LEU A 107 2.56 -11.00 -1.34
CA LEU A 107 2.36 -9.57 -1.56
C LEU A 107 3.16 -8.78 -0.55
N ARG A 108 3.95 -7.81 -1.00
CA ARG A 108 4.69 -6.90 -0.10
C ARG A 108 4.13 -5.50 -0.18
N PHE A 109 3.91 -4.91 0.98
CA PHE A 109 3.34 -3.56 1.11
C PHE A 109 4.28 -2.52 0.48
N GLN A 110 3.70 -1.54 -0.20
CA GLN A 110 4.44 -0.40 -0.76
C GLN A 110 3.91 0.92 -0.23
N GLY A 111 2.59 1.05 -0.03
CA GLY A 111 1.99 2.28 0.44
C GLY A 111 0.46 2.22 0.42
N PHE A 112 -0.18 3.22 1.02
CA PHE A 112 -1.58 3.50 0.70
C PHE A 112 -1.69 4.26 -0.61
N PHE A 113 -2.84 4.15 -1.25
CA PHE A 113 -3.07 4.74 -2.56
C PHE A 113 -4.50 5.27 -2.69
N ASP A 114 -4.62 6.37 -3.42
CA ASP A 114 -5.88 6.97 -3.83
C ASP A 114 -5.78 7.49 -5.28
N TRP A 115 -6.90 7.52 -5.98
CA TRP A 115 -7.02 8.14 -7.30
C TRP A 115 -7.29 9.65 -7.23
N ALA A 116 -7.57 10.16 -6.03
CA ALA A 116 -7.70 11.59 -5.76
C ALA A 116 -6.51 12.38 -6.34
N ASN A 117 -6.78 13.52 -6.98
CA ASN A 117 -5.71 14.40 -7.41
C ASN A 117 -5.01 15.03 -6.20
N HIS A 118 -3.86 15.65 -6.41
CA HIS A 118 -3.11 16.29 -5.33
C HIS A 118 -3.87 17.44 -4.64
N ASP A 119 -4.92 17.98 -5.26
CA ASP A 119 -5.77 19.03 -4.69
C ASP A 119 -7.03 18.47 -4.02
N ASP A 120 -7.26 17.16 -4.10
CA ASP A 120 -8.45 16.50 -3.56
C ASP A 120 -8.18 15.88 -2.18
N PRO A 121 -9.23 15.73 -1.34
CA PRO A 121 -9.12 14.93 -0.13
C PRO A 121 -8.70 13.50 -0.44
N GLN A 122 -7.80 12.95 0.36
CA GLN A 122 -7.41 11.54 0.28
C GLN A 122 -8.29 10.69 1.20
N ASP A 123 -8.64 9.49 0.73
CA ASP A 123 -9.35 8.47 1.50
C ASP A 123 -8.49 7.23 1.73
N TYR A 124 -7.37 7.06 1.02
CA TYR A 124 -6.52 5.88 1.10
C TYR A 124 -7.34 4.60 0.96
N ARG A 125 -8.24 4.57 -0.04
CA ARG A 125 -9.13 3.44 -0.28
C ARG A 125 -8.36 2.17 -0.60
N PHE A 126 -7.23 2.31 -1.29
CA PHE A 126 -6.43 1.19 -1.77
C PHE A 126 -5.13 1.06 -1.01
N VAL A 127 -4.60 -0.16 -1.03
CA VAL A 127 -3.27 -0.51 -0.58
C VAL A 127 -2.50 -1.00 -1.80
N ARG A 128 -1.36 -0.36 -2.06
CA ARG A 128 -0.43 -0.77 -3.11
C ARG A 128 0.50 -1.83 -2.56
N ALA A 129 0.62 -2.92 -3.31
CA ALA A 129 1.52 -4.02 -3.02
C ALA A 129 2.27 -4.45 -4.27
N ARG A 130 3.43 -5.06 -4.12
CA ARG A 130 4.08 -5.80 -5.21
C ARG A 130 3.86 -7.30 -5.05
N VAL A 131 3.55 -7.96 -6.17
CA VAL A 131 3.44 -9.42 -6.23
C VAL A 131 4.83 -10.01 -6.46
N LEU A 132 5.38 -10.68 -5.45
CA LEU A 132 6.68 -11.36 -5.57
C LEU A 132 6.56 -12.80 -6.07
N ALA A 133 5.45 -13.46 -5.74
CA ALA A 133 5.15 -14.82 -6.17
C ALA A 133 3.64 -15.05 -6.14
N THR A 134 3.10 -15.79 -7.12
CA THR A 134 1.68 -16.18 -7.12
C THR A 134 1.41 -17.35 -8.06
N GLN A 135 0.27 -18.03 -7.90
CA GLN A 135 -0.21 -19.03 -8.85
C GLN A 135 -0.79 -18.44 -10.14
N GLN A 136 -0.78 -17.11 -10.28
CA GLN A 136 -1.18 -16.35 -11.46
C GLN A 136 0.04 -15.66 -12.09
N PRO A 137 0.83 -16.37 -12.94
CA PRO A 137 2.11 -15.88 -13.45
C PRO A 137 2.04 -14.52 -14.14
N GLU A 138 0.87 -14.16 -14.69
CA GLU A 138 0.62 -12.86 -15.31
C GLU A 138 0.71 -11.66 -14.33
N LEU A 139 0.54 -11.91 -13.03
CA LEU A 139 0.61 -10.90 -11.98
C LEU A 139 1.98 -10.83 -11.30
N GLU A 140 2.86 -11.82 -11.47
CA GLU A 140 4.19 -11.81 -10.85
C GLU A 140 5.00 -10.59 -11.32
N GLY A 141 5.61 -9.87 -10.37
CA GLY A 141 6.35 -8.63 -10.61
C GLY A 141 5.47 -7.40 -10.88
N CYS A 142 4.14 -7.53 -10.85
CA CYS A 142 3.24 -6.40 -10.99
C CYS A 142 3.02 -5.70 -9.65
N ASP A 143 2.76 -4.39 -9.72
CA ASP A 143 2.19 -3.66 -8.62
C ASP A 143 0.66 -3.80 -8.70
N VAL A 144 0.03 -4.05 -7.55
CA VAL A 144 -1.40 -4.30 -7.42
C VAL A 144 -2.02 -3.35 -6.41
N LEU A 145 -3.25 -2.95 -6.66
CA LEU A 145 -4.10 -2.20 -5.73
C LEU A 145 -5.21 -3.12 -5.24
N LEU A 146 -5.29 -3.29 -3.93
CA LEU A 146 -6.39 -3.97 -3.24
C LEU A 146 -7.11 -2.99 -2.33
N GLU A 147 -8.41 -3.16 -2.12
CA GLU A 147 -9.10 -2.36 -1.12
C GLU A 147 -8.55 -2.65 0.28
N PHE A 148 -8.36 -1.61 1.09
CA PHE A 148 -7.82 -1.77 2.45
C PHE A 148 -8.60 -2.77 3.31
N GLN A 149 -9.92 -2.83 3.15
CA GLN A 149 -10.78 -3.75 3.91
C GLN A 149 -10.62 -5.23 3.52
N THR A 150 -9.97 -5.54 2.40
CA THR A 150 -9.79 -6.91 1.91
C THR A 150 -8.38 -7.44 2.14
N VAL A 151 -7.58 -6.79 2.98
CA VAL A 151 -6.20 -7.21 3.28
C VAL A 151 -5.92 -7.19 4.78
N THR A 152 -5.06 -8.10 5.22
CA THR A 152 -4.39 -8.03 6.53
C THR A 152 -2.87 -7.94 6.35
N PHE A 153 -2.18 -7.52 7.40
CA PHE A 153 -0.75 -7.25 7.41
C PHE A 153 -0.03 -8.14 8.41
N GLU A 154 1.08 -8.73 7.98
CA GLU A 154 1.97 -9.51 8.84
C GLU A 154 3.42 -9.04 8.71
N ARG A 155 4.14 -9.10 9.83
CA ARG A 155 5.59 -8.93 9.84
C ARG A 155 6.26 -10.21 9.34
N VAL A 156 7.30 -10.06 8.53
CA VAL A 156 8.15 -11.17 8.03
C VAL A 156 9.54 -11.13 8.65
#